data_AF-A0A5N5QD78-F1
#
_entry.id   AF-A0A5N5QD78-F1
#
_cell.length_a   1.000
_cell.length_b   1.000
_cell.length_c   1.000
_cell.angle_alpha   90.00
_cell.angle_beta   90.00
_cell.angle_gamma   90.00
#
_symmetry.space_group_name_H-M   'P 1'
#
loop_
_entity.id
_entity.type
_entity.pdbx_description
1 polymer ?
#
loop_
_entity_poly.entity_id
_entity_poly.type
_entity_poly.pdbx_seq_one_letter_code
_entity_poly.pdbx_strand_id
1 'polypeptide(L)'
;MKFSVVAAIIASASAAYAHAVVGIVHINGVSQGNGVNTYIRSPPNNDPVKNLDSLDVACNVNNVAVPKTLEVSAGDVITFEWYHNTPQDDIIDASHKGAVQVYVAPTESNGAGPVWVKLFSQGYTNDWATNKLIAGKGLVSITVPDLKTGEYLFRPEVVALHESDTAYKMNAARGVQLYMECVQFKVVSSGSVALSGGIDFKESYTYSDKGLVFDLYNAEPKTYVAPGGPVSPIAVSSGAGIGPIPARGSKPNAAPAPAGAAPAGATPSVNADPTPTAPVATPAAIAANVPASKMVTVTIRSSSTMSTSTATEATSSPLAQDTKNSGSNSSASSGAPVAKWNRCGGIGYTGSTTCVEGATCVVHNAHYSQCL
;
A
#
# COMPACT_ATOMS: atom_id res chain seq x y z
N MET A 1 16.48 39.89 50.62
CA MET A 1 16.04 38.66 49.96
C MET A 1 15.39 39.05 48.64
N LYS A 2 16.03 38.77 47.50
CA LYS A 2 15.43 38.96 46.18
C LYS A 2 15.66 37.65 45.43
N PHE A 3 14.63 36.81 45.41
CA PHE A 3 14.62 35.59 44.62
C PHE A 3 14.31 35.97 43.17
N SER A 4 15.31 35.90 42.30
CA SER A 4 15.09 35.89 40.86
C SER A 4 14.62 34.48 40.47
N VAL A 5 13.35 34.34 40.13
CA VAL A 5 12.80 33.10 39.58
C VAL A 5 13.11 33.09 38.09
N VAL A 6 13.98 32.17 37.68
CA VAL A 6 14.20 31.80 36.28
C VAL A 6 13.02 30.92 35.86
N ALA A 7 12.15 31.44 34.99
CA ALA A 7 11.13 30.62 34.35
C ALA A 7 11.75 29.89 33.14
N ALA A 8 12.06 28.61 33.31
CA ALA A 8 12.41 27.74 32.21
C ALA A 8 11.14 27.40 31.42
N ILE A 9 10.99 27.96 30.23
CA ILE A 9 9.97 27.53 29.26
C ILE A 9 10.42 26.19 28.71
N ILE A 10 9.82 25.11 29.20
CA ILE A 10 9.94 23.79 28.58
C ILE A 10 9.11 23.85 27.29
N ALA A 11 9.78 24.05 26.15
CA ALA A 11 9.21 23.76 24.86
C ALA A 11 9.07 22.24 24.74
N SER A 12 7.93 21.70 25.20
CA SER A 12 7.55 20.33 24.91
C SER A 12 7.28 20.23 23.42
N ALA A 13 8.22 19.64 22.68
CA ALA A 13 7.98 19.16 21.33
C ALA A 13 6.86 18.11 21.42
N SER A 14 5.66 18.49 21.00
CA SER A 14 4.56 17.55 20.79
C SER A 14 5.07 16.54 19.77
N ALA A 15 5.33 15.30 20.17
CA ALA A 15 5.40 14.22 19.21
C ALA A 15 4.04 14.22 18.49
N ALA A 16 4.04 14.40 17.18
CA ALA A 16 2.82 14.32 16.40
C ALA A 16 2.40 12.84 16.41
N TYR A 17 1.39 12.50 17.22
CA TYR A 17 0.94 11.12 17.49
C TYR A 17 0.07 10.50 16.37
N ALA A 18 0.19 10.97 15.14
CA ALA A 18 -0.92 10.88 14.17
C ALA A 18 -0.96 9.61 13.30
N HIS A 19 0.19 9.06 12.92
CA HIS A 19 0.29 8.27 11.69
C HIS A 19 0.53 6.78 11.97
N ALA A 20 0.48 5.92 10.95
CA ALA A 20 0.67 4.47 11.13
C ALA A 20 1.40 3.82 9.95
N VAL A 21 2.13 2.74 10.24
CA VAL A 21 2.76 1.86 9.26
C VAL A 21 2.57 0.39 9.64
N VAL A 22 2.63 -0.50 8.66
CA VAL A 22 2.77 -1.95 8.90
C VAL A 22 4.26 -2.29 8.99
N GLY A 23 4.66 -3.00 10.04
CA GLY A 23 6.05 -3.47 10.14
C GLY A 23 6.24 -4.90 10.64
N ILE A 24 5.18 -5.59 11.06
CA ILE A 24 5.26 -7.01 11.45
C ILE A 24 4.10 -7.78 10.80
N VAL A 25 4.40 -9.00 10.37
CA VAL A 25 3.40 -9.99 9.97
C VAL A 25 3.44 -11.17 10.92
N HIS A 26 2.27 -11.72 11.23
CA HIS A 26 2.12 -13.01 11.90
C HIS A 26 1.48 -14.01 10.94
N ILE A 27 1.99 -15.24 10.92
CA ILE A 27 1.40 -16.35 10.18
C ILE A 27 0.96 -17.39 11.20
N ASN A 28 -0.34 -17.68 11.23
CA ASN A 28 -0.93 -18.66 12.15
C ASN A 28 -0.56 -18.40 13.62
N GLY A 29 -0.55 -17.13 14.03
CA GLY A 29 -0.17 -16.71 15.39
C GLY A 29 1.32 -16.60 15.65
N VAL A 30 2.18 -16.87 14.67
CA VAL A 30 3.64 -16.80 14.82
C VAL A 30 4.18 -15.56 14.12
N SER A 31 4.79 -14.66 14.89
CA SER A 31 5.47 -13.48 14.35
C SER A 31 6.60 -13.88 13.38
N GLN A 32 6.67 -13.18 12.26
CA GLN A 32 7.72 -13.34 11.25
C GLN A 32 8.91 -12.38 11.46
N GLY A 33 8.93 -11.68 12.61
CA GLY A 33 9.92 -10.66 12.94
C GLY A 33 9.70 -9.34 12.21
N ASN A 34 10.62 -8.39 12.36
CA ASN A 34 10.54 -7.09 11.68
C ASN A 34 10.57 -7.25 10.15
N GLY A 35 9.51 -6.78 9.49
CA GLY A 35 9.32 -6.84 8.04
C GLY A 35 9.79 -5.63 7.26
N VAL A 36 10.14 -4.55 7.96
CA VAL A 36 10.50 -3.27 7.35
C VAL A 36 11.67 -3.45 6.38
N ASN A 37 11.45 -3.13 5.09
CA ASN A 37 12.42 -3.30 4.00
C ASN A 37 12.95 -4.74 3.81
N THR A 38 12.29 -5.75 4.36
CA THR A 38 12.69 -7.15 4.20
C THR A 38 11.66 -7.95 3.40
N TYR A 39 10.43 -8.04 3.90
CA TYR A 39 9.29 -8.67 3.21
C TYR A 39 8.10 -7.69 3.04
N ILE A 40 8.22 -6.49 3.60
CA ILE A 40 7.30 -5.36 3.42
C ILE A 40 8.00 -4.30 2.57
N ARG A 41 7.32 -3.81 1.54
CA ARG A 41 7.74 -2.66 0.73
C ARG A 41 7.45 -1.39 1.50
N SER A 42 8.31 -1.09 2.47
CA SER A 42 8.07 -0.04 3.45
C SER A 42 8.35 1.35 2.89
N PRO A 43 7.48 2.35 3.15
CA PRO A 43 7.82 3.74 2.96
C PRO A 43 8.97 4.17 3.91
N PRO A 44 9.64 5.31 3.65
CA PRO A 44 10.71 5.81 4.50
C PRO A 44 10.22 6.36 5.85
N ASN A 45 8.92 6.66 5.96
CA ASN A 45 8.27 7.21 7.14
C ASN A 45 6.78 6.81 7.16
N ASN A 46 6.04 7.31 8.14
CA ASN A 46 4.61 7.05 8.29
C ASN A 46 3.71 8.12 7.63
N ASP A 47 4.23 8.95 6.73
CA ASP A 47 3.42 9.97 6.06
C ASP A 47 2.30 9.34 5.21
N PRO A 48 1.13 9.99 5.11
CA PRO A 48 0.02 9.46 4.34
C PRO A 48 0.16 9.77 2.85
N VAL A 49 -0.34 8.87 2.01
CA VAL A 49 -0.61 9.17 0.59
C VAL A 49 -1.95 9.90 0.48
N LYS A 50 -1.96 11.09 -0.11
CA LYS A 50 -3.18 11.93 -0.30
C LYS A 50 -3.52 12.22 -1.76
N ASN A 51 -2.53 12.13 -2.64
CA ASN A 51 -2.72 12.35 -4.07
C ASN A 51 -3.28 11.09 -4.73
N LEU A 52 -4.57 11.09 -5.05
CA LEU A 52 -5.24 9.94 -5.65
C LEU A 52 -4.82 9.68 -7.10
N ASP A 53 -4.22 10.67 -7.76
CA ASP A 53 -3.70 10.54 -9.14
C ASP A 53 -2.28 9.92 -9.16
N SER A 54 -1.63 9.76 -7.99
CA SER A 54 -0.28 9.18 -7.89
C SER A 54 -0.31 7.65 -8.01
N LEU A 55 0.77 7.06 -8.53
CA LEU A 55 0.98 5.61 -8.47
C LEU A 55 1.21 5.09 -7.04
N ASP A 56 1.55 6.00 -6.12
CA ASP A 56 1.81 5.67 -4.71
C ASP A 56 0.57 5.09 -4.01
N VAL A 57 -0.64 5.32 -4.54
CA VAL A 57 -1.87 4.73 -3.99
C VAL A 57 -1.84 3.20 -3.98
N ALA A 58 -1.06 2.55 -4.85
CA ALA A 58 -1.02 1.09 -4.90
C ALA A 58 -0.20 0.49 -3.74
N CYS A 59 1.01 0.97 -3.50
CA CYS A 59 1.96 0.33 -2.56
C CYS A 59 2.83 1.33 -1.80
N ASN A 60 2.38 2.59 -1.65
CA ASN A 60 3.12 3.69 -1.06
C ASN A 60 4.34 4.13 -1.91
N VAL A 61 5.06 5.15 -1.44
CA VAL A 61 6.12 5.87 -2.17
C VAL A 61 7.38 5.06 -2.46
N ASN A 62 7.52 3.86 -1.90
CA ASN A 62 8.68 2.99 -2.06
C ASN A 62 8.28 1.60 -2.57
N ASN A 63 7.51 1.56 -3.66
CA ASN A 63 7.05 0.33 -4.29
C ASN A 63 8.18 -0.39 -5.07
N VAL A 64 9.14 -0.95 -4.33
CA VAL A 64 10.26 -1.72 -4.86
C VAL A 64 10.26 -3.11 -4.26
N ALA A 65 10.70 -4.11 -5.03
CA ALA A 65 10.83 -5.48 -4.52
C ALA A 65 11.84 -5.53 -3.35
N VAL A 66 11.50 -6.28 -2.31
CA VAL A 66 12.31 -6.46 -1.10
C VAL A 66 12.86 -7.90 -1.02
N PRO A 67 13.96 -8.16 -0.29
CA PRO A 67 14.73 -9.39 -0.47
C PRO A 67 14.07 -10.69 0.02
N LYS A 68 12.99 -10.61 0.80
CA LYS A 68 12.31 -11.77 1.38
C LYS A 68 10.86 -11.86 0.90
N THR A 69 10.43 -13.08 0.61
CA THR A 69 9.03 -13.44 0.35
C THR A 69 8.60 -14.46 1.40
N LEU A 70 7.49 -14.20 2.10
CA LEU A 70 6.97 -15.10 3.12
C LEU A 70 6.18 -16.25 2.48
N GLU A 71 6.34 -17.48 2.95
CA GLU A 71 5.57 -18.62 2.44
C GLU A 71 4.31 -18.86 3.27
N VAL A 72 3.19 -19.05 2.58
CA VAL A 72 1.86 -19.34 3.17
C VAL A 72 1.12 -20.37 2.32
N SER A 73 0.15 -21.04 2.91
CA SER A 73 -0.81 -21.91 2.22
C SER A 73 -2.22 -21.33 2.32
N ALA A 74 -3.10 -21.72 1.40
CA ALA A 74 -4.53 -21.46 1.52
C ALA A 74 -5.04 -21.96 2.89
N GLY A 75 -5.87 -21.15 3.54
CA GLY A 75 -6.37 -21.42 4.89
C GLY A 75 -5.45 -20.95 6.02
N ASP A 76 -4.18 -20.59 5.75
CA ASP A 76 -3.36 -19.91 6.75
C ASP A 76 -3.96 -18.55 7.10
N VAL A 77 -3.83 -18.15 8.37
CA VAL A 77 -4.20 -16.82 8.82
C VAL A 77 -2.98 -15.92 8.78
N ILE A 78 -3.06 -14.83 8.03
CA ILE A 78 -2.07 -13.75 8.00
C ILE A 78 -2.61 -12.60 8.83
N THR A 79 -1.82 -12.10 9.78
CA THR A 79 -2.13 -10.89 10.53
C THR A 79 -1.08 -9.82 10.25
N PHE A 80 -1.55 -8.66 9.80
CA PHE A 80 -0.74 -7.45 9.65
C PHE A 80 -0.78 -6.66 10.95
N GLU A 81 0.39 -6.31 11.48
CA GLU A 81 0.55 -5.51 12.69
C GLU A 81 0.99 -4.09 12.33
N TRP A 82 0.08 -3.16 12.57
CA TRP A 82 0.25 -1.72 12.45
C TRP A 82 0.83 -1.14 13.74
N TYR A 83 1.64 -0.10 13.62
CA TYR A 83 2.09 0.73 14.74
C TYR A 83 2.38 2.16 14.28
N HIS A 84 2.55 3.10 15.22
CA HIS A 84 2.87 4.48 14.91
C HIS A 84 4.39 4.71 14.79
N ASN A 85 5.13 4.50 15.89
CA ASN A 85 6.59 4.61 15.99
C ASN A 85 7.28 3.28 16.31
N THR A 86 6.66 2.49 17.20
CA THR A 86 7.22 1.23 17.68
C THR A 86 6.12 0.18 17.85
N PRO A 87 6.40 -1.11 17.62
CA PRO A 87 5.39 -2.16 17.79
C PRO A 87 4.64 -2.08 19.12
N GLN A 88 3.32 -2.29 19.06
CA GLN A 88 2.39 -2.26 20.21
C GLN A 88 2.24 -0.93 20.94
N ASP A 89 2.57 0.19 20.29
CA ASP A 89 2.33 1.53 20.81
C ASP A 89 0.85 1.97 20.68
N ASP A 90 0.62 3.26 20.50
CA ASP A 90 -0.68 3.90 20.30
C ASP A 90 -1.31 3.61 18.94
N ILE A 91 -0.56 2.99 18.01
CA ILE A 91 -0.98 2.51 16.70
C ILE A 91 -1.26 3.62 15.69
N ILE A 92 -2.23 4.48 15.98
CA ILE A 92 -2.64 5.63 15.17
C ILE A 92 -3.48 6.58 16.06
N ASP A 93 -3.45 7.89 15.83
CA ASP A 93 -4.24 8.83 16.63
C ASP A 93 -5.74 8.53 16.50
N ALA A 94 -6.47 8.56 17.61
CA ALA A 94 -7.92 8.27 17.64
C ALA A 94 -8.77 9.23 16.79
N SER A 95 -8.23 10.40 16.39
CA SER A 95 -8.86 11.29 15.41
C SER A 95 -8.92 10.69 14.02
N HIS A 96 -8.05 9.75 13.64
CA HIS A 96 -7.94 9.12 12.33
C HIS A 96 -9.05 8.08 12.10
N LYS A 97 -10.29 8.48 12.33
CA LYS A 97 -11.48 7.66 12.10
C LYS A 97 -11.58 7.30 10.61
N GLY A 98 -11.90 6.05 10.34
CA GLY A 98 -12.16 5.60 8.99
C GLY A 98 -12.14 4.10 8.81
N ALA A 99 -11.75 3.65 7.62
CA ALA A 99 -11.86 2.27 7.19
C ALA A 99 -10.53 1.52 7.30
N VAL A 100 -10.61 0.19 7.40
CA VAL A 100 -9.48 -0.74 7.28
C VAL A 100 -9.82 -1.77 6.21
N GLN A 101 -8.90 -2.01 5.29
CA GLN A 101 -9.10 -2.86 4.12
C GLN A 101 -7.88 -3.76 3.89
N VAL A 102 -8.08 -4.89 3.21
CA VAL A 102 -6.98 -5.72 2.72
C VAL A 102 -7.28 -6.19 1.31
N TYR A 103 -6.30 -6.07 0.42
CA TYR A 103 -6.37 -6.50 -0.97
C TYR A 103 -5.26 -7.50 -1.29
N VAL A 104 -5.40 -8.21 -2.41
CA VAL A 104 -4.37 -9.09 -2.97
C VAL A 104 -4.24 -8.87 -4.48
N ALA A 105 -3.01 -8.98 -4.99
CA ALA A 105 -2.69 -8.94 -6.42
C ALA A 105 -1.49 -9.87 -6.74
N PRO A 106 -1.33 -10.34 -7.98
CA PRO A 106 -0.11 -11.05 -8.41
C PRO A 106 1.12 -10.14 -8.32
N THR A 107 2.25 -10.63 -7.82
CA THR A 107 3.48 -9.82 -7.66
C THR A 107 4.01 -9.28 -8.99
N GLU A 108 3.88 -10.06 -10.07
CA GLU A 108 4.29 -9.68 -11.43
C GLU A 108 3.59 -8.41 -11.96
N SER A 109 2.39 -8.09 -11.45
CA SER A 109 1.69 -6.85 -11.81
C SER A 109 2.36 -5.60 -11.25
N ASN A 110 3.20 -5.77 -10.22
CA ASN A 110 3.75 -4.69 -9.41
C ASN A 110 2.68 -3.71 -8.85
N GLY A 111 1.43 -4.17 -8.74
CA GLY A 111 0.28 -3.37 -8.31
C GLY A 111 -0.34 -2.47 -9.39
N ALA A 112 0.08 -2.58 -10.65
CA ALA A 112 -0.44 -1.80 -11.76
C ALA A 112 -1.62 -2.49 -12.46
N GLY A 113 -2.58 -1.68 -12.92
CA GLY A 113 -3.76 -2.16 -13.65
C GLY A 113 -4.86 -2.72 -12.74
N PRO A 114 -5.91 -3.31 -13.33
CA PRO A 114 -7.08 -3.82 -12.63
C PRO A 114 -6.82 -5.19 -11.98
N VAL A 115 -5.90 -5.24 -11.01
CA VAL A 115 -5.34 -6.47 -10.43
C VAL A 115 -5.71 -6.70 -8.96
N TRP A 116 -6.24 -5.67 -8.29
CA TRP A 116 -6.45 -5.71 -6.85
C TRP A 116 -7.80 -6.28 -6.50
N VAL A 117 -7.80 -7.42 -5.82
CA VAL A 117 -9.00 -8.10 -5.32
C VAL A 117 -9.14 -7.84 -3.83
N LYS A 118 -10.28 -7.27 -3.41
CA LYS A 118 -10.54 -6.96 -2.00
C LYS A 118 -10.87 -8.23 -1.22
N LEU A 119 -10.11 -8.51 -0.17
CA LEU A 119 -10.28 -9.66 0.73
C LEU A 119 -10.94 -9.29 2.05
N PHE A 120 -10.77 -8.06 2.51
CA PHE A 120 -11.34 -7.58 3.76
C PHE A 120 -11.72 -6.10 3.63
N SER A 121 -12.81 -5.72 4.26
CA SER A 121 -13.26 -4.34 4.34
C SER A 121 -14.06 -4.14 5.62
N GLN A 122 -13.69 -3.14 6.40
CA GLN A 122 -14.49 -2.68 7.51
C GLN A 122 -14.45 -1.15 7.56
N GLY A 123 -15.62 -0.51 7.49
CA GLY A 123 -15.80 0.92 7.69
C GLY A 123 -16.38 1.20 9.08
N TYR A 124 -17.51 1.90 9.13
CA TYR A 124 -18.28 2.07 10.35
C TYR A 124 -19.30 0.94 10.53
N THR A 125 -19.38 0.36 11.73
CA THR A 125 -20.49 -0.55 12.08
C THR A 125 -21.21 -0.03 13.33
N ASN A 126 -20.64 -0.30 14.49
CA ASN A 126 -21.01 0.22 15.81
C ASN A 126 -19.94 1.18 16.34
N ASP A 127 -18.77 1.16 15.71
CA ASP A 127 -17.64 2.06 15.90
C ASP A 127 -16.81 2.07 14.60
N TRP A 128 -15.91 3.04 14.45
CA TRP A 128 -14.99 3.12 13.32
C TRP A 128 -13.98 1.98 13.34
N ALA A 129 -13.59 1.49 12.16
CA ALA A 129 -12.61 0.41 12.04
C ALA A 129 -11.25 0.78 12.63
N THR A 130 -10.82 2.03 12.52
CA THR A 130 -9.55 2.49 13.12
C THR A 130 -9.60 2.55 14.66
N ASN A 131 -10.74 2.86 15.28
CA ASN A 131 -10.89 2.73 16.73
C ASN A 131 -10.75 1.27 17.17
N LYS A 132 -11.34 0.35 16.41
CA LYS A 132 -11.19 -1.09 16.64
C LYS A 132 -9.75 -1.56 16.38
N LEU A 133 -9.03 -0.93 15.46
CA LEU A 133 -7.62 -1.20 15.19
C LEU A 133 -6.75 -0.83 16.39
N ILE A 134 -6.96 0.36 16.97
CA ILE A 134 -6.30 0.80 18.20
C ILE A 134 -6.59 -0.17 19.35
N ALA A 135 -7.88 -0.47 19.58
CA ALA A 135 -8.29 -1.41 20.63
C ALA A 135 -7.73 -2.83 20.41
N GLY A 136 -7.60 -3.23 19.14
CA GLY A 136 -7.02 -4.49 18.68
C GLY A 136 -5.49 -4.51 18.60
N LYS A 137 -4.81 -3.48 19.10
CA LYS A 137 -3.33 -3.38 19.10
C LYS A 137 -2.71 -3.45 17.71
N GLY A 138 -3.35 -2.81 16.73
CA GLY A 138 -2.85 -2.72 15.36
C GLY A 138 -3.02 -3.98 14.54
N LEU A 139 -3.75 -4.98 15.00
CA LEU A 139 -3.83 -6.29 14.36
C LEU A 139 -5.01 -6.40 13.40
N VAL A 140 -4.72 -6.72 12.13
CA VAL A 140 -5.71 -6.98 11.08
C VAL A 140 -5.42 -8.32 10.45
N SER A 141 -6.37 -9.26 10.55
CA SER A 141 -6.21 -10.62 10.06
C SER A 141 -7.03 -10.88 8.79
N ILE A 142 -6.48 -11.70 7.91
CA ILE A 142 -7.19 -12.37 6.81
C ILE A 142 -6.84 -13.84 6.80
N THR A 143 -7.72 -14.66 6.22
CA THR A 143 -7.40 -16.04 5.87
C THR A 143 -7.07 -16.10 4.39
N VAL A 144 -5.94 -16.73 4.05
CA VAL A 144 -5.47 -16.87 2.68
C VAL A 144 -6.53 -17.64 1.87
N PRO A 145 -7.10 -17.06 0.79
CA PRO A 145 -8.05 -17.76 -0.06
C PRO A 145 -7.46 -19.00 -0.74
N ASP A 146 -8.28 -19.77 -1.44
CA ASP A 146 -7.87 -20.93 -2.26
C ASP A 146 -7.10 -20.54 -3.53
N LEU A 147 -6.13 -19.63 -3.40
CA LEU A 147 -5.32 -19.12 -4.50
C LEU A 147 -4.44 -20.23 -5.10
N LYS A 148 -4.24 -20.16 -6.41
CA LYS A 148 -3.21 -20.95 -7.09
C LYS A 148 -1.84 -20.66 -6.49
N THR A 149 -0.94 -21.63 -6.64
CA THR A 149 0.48 -21.45 -6.30
C THR A 149 1.05 -20.27 -7.08
N GLY A 150 1.76 -19.37 -6.39
CA GLY A 150 2.31 -18.18 -7.01
C GLY A 150 2.77 -17.12 -6.00
N GLU A 151 3.36 -16.05 -6.52
CA GLU A 151 3.77 -14.90 -5.71
C GLU A 151 2.71 -13.79 -5.76
N TYR A 152 2.38 -13.26 -4.60
CA TYR A 152 1.32 -12.27 -4.41
C TYR A 152 1.79 -11.11 -3.53
N LEU A 153 1.25 -9.93 -3.81
CA LEU A 153 1.28 -8.79 -2.92
C LEU A 153 -0.03 -8.75 -2.13
N PHE A 154 0.06 -8.74 -0.82
CA PHE A 154 -1.06 -8.39 0.05
C PHE A 154 -0.90 -6.95 0.50
N ARG A 155 -1.99 -6.18 0.40
CA ARG A 155 -2.03 -4.74 0.66
C ARG A 155 -3.04 -4.44 1.76
N PRO A 156 -2.64 -4.46 3.04
CA PRO A 156 -3.42 -3.83 4.10
C PRO A 156 -3.45 -2.32 3.91
N GLU A 157 -4.58 -1.69 4.23
CA GLU A 157 -4.78 -0.25 4.10
C GLU A 157 -5.64 0.31 5.23
N VAL A 158 -5.27 1.49 5.71
CA VAL A 158 -6.12 2.39 6.51
C VAL A 158 -6.51 3.60 5.67
N VAL A 159 -7.80 3.93 5.66
CA VAL A 159 -8.36 5.14 5.05
C VAL A 159 -8.78 6.08 6.18
N ALA A 160 -8.04 7.14 6.46
CA ALA A 160 -8.33 8.09 7.51
C ALA A 160 -9.07 9.34 6.97
N LEU A 161 -10.15 9.73 7.65
CA LEU A 161 -11.18 10.66 7.13
C LEU A 161 -11.23 12.01 7.85
N HIS A 162 -10.36 12.27 8.82
CA HIS A 162 -10.43 13.48 9.65
C HIS A 162 -10.26 14.79 8.86
N GLU A 163 -9.69 14.74 7.66
CA GLU A 163 -9.61 15.87 6.73
C GLU A 163 -10.20 15.59 5.35
N SER A 164 -11.02 14.54 5.22
CA SER A 164 -11.58 14.14 3.92
C SER A 164 -12.88 14.85 3.57
N ASP A 165 -13.31 15.86 4.34
CA ASP A 165 -14.42 16.75 4.01
C ASP A 165 -14.19 17.52 2.69
N THR A 166 -12.94 17.64 2.27
CA THR A 166 -12.52 18.21 0.99
C THR A 166 -11.54 17.29 0.26
N ALA A 167 -11.47 17.43 -1.05
CA ALA A 167 -10.50 16.71 -1.87
C ALA A 167 -9.09 17.33 -1.77
N TYR A 168 -8.04 16.51 -1.73
CA TYR A 168 -6.64 16.98 -1.75
C TYR A 168 -6.35 17.93 -2.92
N LYS A 169 -6.88 17.65 -4.13
CA LYS A 169 -6.70 18.54 -5.29
C LYS A 169 -7.35 19.92 -5.14
N MET A 170 -8.33 20.05 -4.23
CA MET A 170 -8.98 21.33 -3.92
C MET A 170 -8.28 22.05 -2.78
N ASN A 171 -7.74 21.31 -1.81
CA ASN A 171 -6.91 21.84 -0.74
C ASN A 171 -5.83 20.82 -0.35
N ALA A 172 -4.59 21.08 -0.79
CA ALA A 172 -3.46 20.16 -0.57
C ALA A 172 -3.06 20.01 0.91
N ALA A 173 -3.47 20.94 1.78
CA ALA A 173 -3.27 20.78 3.22
C ALA A 173 -4.17 19.69 3.81
N ARG A 174 -5.34 19.44 3.21
CA ARG A 174 -6.36 18.48 3.67
C ARG A 174 -6.45 17.28 2.73
N GLY A 175 -7.58 16.58 2.72
CA GLY A 175 -7.84 15.39 1.92
C GLY A 175 -7.84 14.12 2.75
N VAL A 176 -8.38 13.05 2.15
CA VAL A 176 -8.20 11.71 2.69
C VAL A 176 -6.72 11.38 2.86
N GLN A 177 -6.42 10.68 3.93
CA GLN A 177 -5.09 10.17 4.23
C GLN A 177 -5.11 8.66 4.13
N LEU A 178 -4.34 8.12 3.19
CA LEU A 178 -4.23 6.70 2.95
C LEU A 178 -2.90 6.19 3.52
N TYR A 179 -2.97 5.13 4.32
CA TYR A 179 -1.81 4.41 4.83
C TYR A 179 -1.87 2.99 4.28
N MET A 180 -0.83 2.54 3.60
CA MET A 180 -0.75 1.19 3.06
C MET A 180 0.70 0.78 2.85
N GLU A 181 0.91 -0.52 2.80
CA GLU A 181 2.15 -1.15 2.40
C GLU A 181 1.83 -2.41 1.61
N CYS A 182 2.73 -2.79 0.69
CA CYS A 182 2.63 -4.06 0.00
C CYS A 182 3.56 -5.09 0.65
N VAL A 183 3.02 -6.25 0.96
CA VAL A 183 3.71 -7.35 1.64
C VAL A 183 3.86 -8.53 0.70
N GLN A 184 5.08 -9.07 0.58
CA GLN A 184 5.41 -10.13 -0.37
C GLN A 184 5.15 -11.51 0.22
N PHE A 185 4.27 -12.28 -0.44
CA PHE A 185 3.97 -13.66 -0.10
C PHE A 185 4.11 -14.58 -1.29
N LYS A 186 4.42 -15.85 -1.02
CA LYS A 186 4.34 -16.96 -1.94
C LYS A 186 3.34 -17.96 -1.40
N VAL A 187 2.25 -18.16 -2.14
CA VAL A 187 1.29 -19.22 -1.85
C VAL A 187 1.86 -20.53 -2.38
N VAL A 188 2.07 -21.52 -1.51
CA VAL A 188 2.68 -22.82 -1.86
C VAL A 188 1.67 -23.96 -2.01
N SER A 189 0.43 -23.76 -1.57
CA SER A 189 -0.65 -24.72 -1.76
C SER A 189 -1.17 -24.76 -3.20
N SER A 190 -1.72 -25.89 -3.61
CA SER A 190 -2.29 -26.11 -4.95
C SER A 190 -3.77 -25.68 -5.03
N GLY A 191 -4.07 -24.44 -4.61
CA GLY A 191 -5.43 -23.91 -4.69
C GLY A 191 -5.90 -23.73 -6.14
N SER A 192 -7.21 -23.57 -6.33
CA SER A 192 -7.83 -23.56 -7.65
C SER A 192 -8.07 -22.15 -8.24
N VAL A 193 -8.09 -21.12 -7.39
CA VAL A 193 -8.48 -19.75 -7.76
C VAL A 193 -7.29 -19.00 -8.39
N ALA A 194 -7.42 -18.68 -9.68
CA ALA A 194 -6.60 -17.64 -10.30
C ALA A 194 -7.22 -16.27 -10.01
N LEU A 195 -6.41 -15.27 -9.66
CA LEU A 195 -6.89 -13.90 -9.60
C LEU A 195 -7.17 -13.43 -11.03
N SER A 196 -8.41 -13.06 -11.31
CA SER A 196 -8.81 -12.47 -12.59
C SER A 196 -9.70 -11.27 -12.31
N GLY A 197 -9.34 -10.11 -12.88
CA GLY A 197 -10.02 -8.85 -12.58
C GLY A 197 -9.67 -8.31 -11.19
N GLY A 198 -10.25 -7.16 -10.87
CA GLY A 198 -9.93 -6.38 -9.69
C GLY A 198 -10.14 -4.91 -9.95
N ILE A 199 -9.85 -4.09 -8.95
CA ILE A 199 -9.78 -2.64 -9.14
C ILE A 199 -8.38 -2.23 -9.59
N ASP A 200 -8.33 -1.19 -10.40
CA ASP A 200 -7.11 -0.40 -10.58
C ASP A 200 -7.21 0.77 -9.61
N PHE A 201 -6.31 0.85 -8.61
CA PHE A 201 -6.37 1.93 -7.63
C PHE A 201 -6.26 3.31 -8.30
N LYS A 202 -5.46 3.44 -9.36
CA LYS A 202 -5.26 4.72 -10.05
C LYS A 202 -6.54 5.21 -10.72
N GLU A 203 -7.36 4.29 -11.22
CA GLU A 203 -8.61 4.63 -11.92
C GLU A 203 -9.83 4.60 -10.97
N SER A 204 -9.78 3.80 -9.91
CA SER A 204 -10.93 3.56 -9.02
C SER A 204 -10.96 4.50 -7.83
N TYR A 205 -9.81 4.94 -7.32
CA TYR A 205 -9.76 5.91 -6.22
C TYR A 205 -9.84 7.31 -6.82
N THR A 206 -11.05 7.88 -6.79
CA THR A 206 -11.31 9.18 -7.39
C THR A 206 -11.82 10.16 -6.35
N TYR A 207 -11.59 11.45 -6.58
CA TYR A 207 -12.14 12.51 -5.73
C TYR A 207 -13.67 12.64 -5.79
N SER A 208 -14.35 11.88 -6.66
CA SER A 208 -15.82 11.76 -6.67
C SER A 208 -16.35 10.67 -5.73
N ASP A 209 -15.50 9.74 -5.29
CA ASP A 209 -15.89 8.67 -4.37
C ASP A 209 -16.18 9.27 -2.98
N LYS A 210 -17.40 9.03 -2.48
CA LYS A 210 -17.85 9.51 -1.16
C LYS A 210 -17.25 8.75 0.01
N GLY A 211 -16.57 7.64 -0.23
CA GLY A 211 -15.72 6.96 0.75
C GLY A 211 -14.34 7.61 0.91
N LEU A 212 -13.91 8.43 -0.06
CA LEU A 212 -12.62 9.15 -0.09
C LEU A 212 -12.79 10.67 0.09
N VAL A 213 -13.96 11.23 -0.25
CA VAL A 213 -14.33 12.61 0.10
C VAL A 213 -15.61 12.55 0.95
N PHE A 214 -15.41 12.52 2.27
CA PHE A 214 -16.42 12.28 3.28
C PHE A 214 -16.32 13.30 4.41
N ASP A 215 -17.41 14.01 4.70
CA ASP A 215 -17.45 14.92 5.85
C ASP A 215 -17.72 14.13 7.14
N LEU A 216 -16.64 13.67 7.76
CA LEU A 216 -16.65 12.87 8.99
C LEU A 216 -17.46 13.51 10.14
N TYR A 217 -17.54 14.85 10.18
CA TYR A 217 -18.09 15.57 11.33
C TYR A 217 -19.57 15.88 11.18
N ASN A 218 -20.06 16.01 9.94
CA ASN A 218 -21.46 16.36 9.68
C ASN A 218 -22.28 15.20 9.09
N ALA A 219 -21.64 14.17 8.52
CA ALA A 219 -22.34 13.00 7.99
C ALA A 219 -22.68 11.98 9.08
N GLU A 220 -23.80 11.26 8.90
CA GLU A 220 -24.16 10.11 9.75
C GLU A 220 -23.17 8.96 9.51
N PRO A 221 -22.41 8.48 10.51
CA PRO A 221 -21.36 7.48 10.30
C PRO A 221 -21.86 6.18 9.64
N LYS A 222 -23.11 5.77 9.93
CA LYS A 222 -23.72 4.56 9.32
C LYS A 222 -23.93 4.65 7.81
N THR A 223 -23.86 5.85 7.23
CA THR A 223 -23.97 6.06 5.78
C THR A 223 -22.63 5.92 5.06
N TYR A 224 -21.52 5.83 5.81
CA TYR A 224 -20.19 5.68 5.24
C TYR A 224 -20.04 4.34 4.52
N VAL A 225 -19.56 4.39 3.29
CA VAL A 225 -19.20 3.22 2.48
C VAL A 225 -17.71 3.29 2.17
N ALA A 226 -16.96 2.25 2.54
CA ALA A 226 -15.54 2.18 2.23
C ALA A 226 -15.30 2.09 0.70
N PRO A 227 -14.26 2.75 0.17
CA PRO A 227 -14.01 2.85 -1.27
C PRO A 227 -13.52 1.53 -1.87
N GLY A 228 -13.52 1.39 -3.20
CA GLY A 228 -12.97 0.21 -3.88
C GLY A 228 -13.90 -1.01 -3.97
N GLY A 229 -15.21 -0.81 -3.85
CA GLY A 229 -16.22 -1.84 -4.10
C GLY A 229 -16.40 -2.90 -3.00
N PRO A 230 -17.20 -3.94 -3.24
CA PRO A 230 -17.48 -4.99 -2.25
C PRO A 230 -16.27 -5.89 -2.02
N VAL A 231 -16.29 -6.61 -0.89
CA VAL A 231 -15.37 -7.72 -0.64
C VAL A 231 -15.64 -8.83 -1.66
N SER A 232 -14.57 -9.38 -2.24
CA SER A 232 -14.66 -10.43 -3.26
C SER A 232 -15.22 -11.73 -2.68
N PRO A 233 -16.01 -12.51 -3.45
CA PRO A 233 -16.49 -13.83 -3.04
C PRO A 233 -15.37 -14.85 -2.73
N ILE A 234 -14.13 -14.61 -3.18
CA ILE A 234 -12.99 -15.49 -2.86
C ILE A 234 -12.50 -15.29 -1.42
N ALA A 235 -12.88 -14.19 -0.76
CA ALA A 235 -12.48 -13.89 0.60
C ALA A 235 -13.01 -14.94 1.57
N VAL A 236 -12.15 -15.36 2.50
CA VAL A 236 -12.52 -16.30 3.56
C VAL A 236 -12.81 -15.50 4.83
N SER A 237 -14.06 -15.53 5.30
CA SER A 237 -14.51 -14.75 6.47
C SER A 237 -14.03 -15.32 7.80
N SER A 238 -13.89 -16.65 7.89
CA SER A 238 -13.36 -17.30 9.10
C SER A 238 -11.93 -16.85 9.35
N GLY A 239 -11.65 -16.30 10.53
CA GLY A 239 -10.32 -15.79 10.90
C GLY A 239 -9.97 -14.41 10.34
N ALA A 240 -10.84 -13.77 9.55
CA ALA A 240 -10.66 -12.40 9.10
C ALA A 240 -11.25 -11.40 10.10
N GLY A 241 -10.56 -10.28 10.34
CA GLY A 241 -11.06 -9.23 11.23
C GLY A 241 -9.99 -8.37 11.88
N ILE A 242 -10.44 -7.32 12.56
CA ILE A 242 -9.60 -6.44 13.36
C ILE A 242 -9.69 -6.87 14.83
N GLY A 243 -8.54 -7.02 15.49
CA GLY A 243 -8.49 -7.46 16.88
C GLY A 243 -7.43 -8.52 17.15
N PRO A 244 -7.51 -9.21 18.31
CA PRO A 244 -6.55 -10.23 18.70
C PRO A 244 -6.34 -11.27 17.60
N ILE A 245 -5.10 -11.75 17.47
CA ILE A 245 -4.76 -12.79 16.49
C ILE A 245 -5.66 -14.01 16.73
N PRO A 246 -6.39 -14.50 15.70
CA PRO A 246 -7.19 -15.70 15.83
C PRO A 246 -6.35 -16.87 16.35
N ALA A 247 -6.89 -17.65 17.29
CA ALA A 247 -6.26 -18.90 17.71
C ALA A 247 -6.08 -19.77 16.45
N ARG A 248 -4.81 -19.96 16.08
CA ARG A 248 -4.28 -20.73 14.93
C ARG A 248 -5.37 -21.32 14.05
N GLY A 249 -5.51 -20.82 12.82
CA GLY A 249 -6.41 -21.41 11.82
C GLY A 249 -6.30 -22.92 11.87
N SER A 250 -7.41 -23.60 12.18
CA SER A 250 -7.47 -25.05 12.13
C SER A 250 -6.95 -25.43 10.76
N LYS A 251 -5.74 -26.01 10.68
CA LYS A 251 -5.38 -26.80 9.51
C LYS A 251 -6.63 -27.65 9.22
N PRO A 252 -7.20 -27.65 8.00
CA PRO A 252 -7.92 -28.83 7.58
C PRO A 252 -6.96 -29.96 7.87
N ASN A 253 -7.33 -30.90 8.75
CA ASN A 253 -6.49 -32.03 9.08
C ASN A 253 -5.90 -32.53 7.78
N ALA A 254 -4.59 -32.36 7.58
CA ALA A 254 -3.91 -33.12 6.58
C ALA A 254 -4.20 -34.56 7.01
N ALA A 255 -5.00 -35.26 6.21
CA ALA A 255 -5.21 -36.68 6.40
C ALA A 255 -3.82 -37.29 6.63
N PRO A 256 -3.63 -38.14 7.65
CA PRO A 256 -2.34 -38.79 7.86
C PRO A 256 -1.90 -39.36 6.53
N ALA A 257 -0.69 -39.00 6.09
CA ALA A 257 -0.05 -39.68 4.98
C ALA A 257 -0.21 -41.19 5.21
N PRO A 258 -0.62 -41.99 4.21
CA PRO A 258 -0.75 -43.43 4.40
C PRO A 258 0.58 -43.92 4.98
N ALA A 259 0.54 -44.52 6.16
CA ALA A 259 1.70 -45.16 6.74
C ALA A 259 2.23 -46.12 5.69
N GLY A 260 3.43 -45.81 5.17
CA GLY A 260 4.12 -46.68 4.22
C GLY A 260 4.16 -48.07 4.82
N ALA A 261 3.58 -49.03 4.09
CA ALA A 261 3.67 -50.43 4.44
C ALA A 261 5.15 -50.78 4.54
N ALA A 262 5.58 -51.14 5.75
CA ALA A 262 6.88 -51.76 5.97
C ALA A 262 6.95 -53.06 5.13
N PRO A 263 8.09 -53.37 4.48
CA PRO A 263 8.22 -54.62 3.76
C PRO A 263 8.20 -55.80 4.75
N ALA A 264 7.33 -56.77 4.49
CA ALA A 264 7.28 -58.01 5.25
C ALA A 264 8.49 -58.91 4.91
N GLY A 265 9.10 -59.41 5.99
CA GLY A 265 10.01 -60.55 6.14
C GLY A 265 10.56 -61.25 4.90
N ALA A 266 11.89 -61.19 4.76
CA ALA A 266 12.67 -62.14 3.98
C ALA A 266 12.80 -63.48 4.73
N THR A 267 12.39 -64.57 4.09
CA THR A 267 12.82 -65.94 4.40
C THR A 267 13.92 -66.36 3.41
N PRO A 268 14.92 -67.15 3.83
CA PRO A 268 16.00 -67.59 2.95
C PRO A 268 15.59 -68.85 2.18
N SER A 269 15.81 -68.87 0.87
CA SER A 269 15.81 -70.10 0.08
C SER A 269 16.95 -70.11 -0.94
N VAL A 270 17.37 -71.32 -1.23
CA VAL A 270 18.67 -71.83 -1.71
C VAL A 270 18.93 -71.62 -3.22
N ASN A 271 20.23 -71.62 -3.54
CA ASN A 271 20.87 -71.58 -4.88
C ASN A 271 20.27 -72.54 -5.93
N ALA A 272 20.16 -72.06 -7.17
CA ALA A 272 20.50 -72.80 -8.40
C ALA A 272 20.76 -71.83 -9.58
N ASP A 273 21.73 -72.22 -10.42
CA ASP A 273 22.52 -71.50 -11.43
C ASP A 273 21.78 -71.30 -12.80
N PRO A 274 22.39 -70.81 -13.92
CA PRO A 274 21.79 -69.77 -14.76
C PRO A 274 21.44 -70.29 -16.18
N THR A 275 20.74 -69.49 -16.98
CA THR A 275 20.75 -69.65 -18.45
C THR A 275 20.38 -68.32 -19.12
N PRO A 276 20.95 -67.98 -20.30
CA PRO A 276 21.08 -66.61 -20.75
C PRO A 276 19.97 -66.21 -21.73
N THR A 277 19.58 -64.93 -21.71
CA THR A 277 18.69 -64.38 -22.74
C THR A 277 19.15 -62.98 -23.18
N ALA A 278 18.98 -62.79 -24.49
CA ALA A 278 19.56 -61.81 -25.41
C ALA A 278 19.36 -60.31 -25.10
N PRO A 279 20.14 -59.42 -25.73
CA PRO A 279 20.04 -57.98 -25.53
C PRO A 279 18.82 -57.42 -26.28
N VAL A 280 18.01 -56.59 -25.61
CA VAL A 280 16.91 -55.85 -26.25
C VAL A 280 17.37 -54.42 -26.54
N ALA A 281 17.14 -54.06 -27.80
CA ALA A 281 17.57 -52.84 -28.45
C ALA A 281 16.82 -51.58 -27.97
N THR A 282 17.52 -50.45 -28.08
CA THR A 282 17.04 -49.08 -27.99
C THR A 282 16.12 -48.74 -29.16
N PRO A 283 14.92 -48.18 -28.94
CA PRO A 283 14.19 -47.52 -30.03
C PRO A 283 14.57 -46.05 -30.15
N ALA A 284 14.85 -45.66 -31.39
CA ALA A 284 15.17 -44.33 -31.86
C ALA A 284 13.98 -43.35 -31.78
N ALA A 285 14.32 -42.07 -31.85
CA ALA A 285 13.44 -40.92 -31.86
C ALA A 285 12.38 -40.97 -32.97
N ILE A 286 11.13 -40.65 -32.59
CA ILE A 286 10.02 -40.45 -33.52
C ILE A 286 9.89 -38.95 -33.76
N ALA A 287 10.20 -38.52 -34.98
CA ALA A 287 9.83 -37.21 -35.50
C ALA A 287 8.32 -37.19 -35.77
N ALA A 288 7.61 -36.22 -35.19
CA ALA A 288 6.21 -35.95 -35.51
C ALA A 288 6.08 -34.58 -36.15
N ASN A 289 5.60 -34.59 -37.40
CA ASN A 289 5.25 -33.45 -38.22
C ASN A 289 4.24 -32.51 -37.54
N VAL A 290 4.55 -31.22 -37.51
CA VAL A 290 3.59 -30.15 -37.22
C VAL A 290 3.11 -29.56 -38.55
N PRO A 291 1.80 -29.52 -38.85
CA PRO A 291 1.29 -28.74 -39.97
C PRO A 291 1.25 -27.25 -39.60
N ALA A 292 1.77 -26.42 -40.50
CA ALA A 292 1.74 -24.96 -40.40
C ALA A 292 0.30 -24.44 -40.53
N SER A 293 -0.18 -23.74 -39.50
CA SER A 293 -1.42 -22.97 -39.56
C SER A 293 -1.13 -21.50 -39.87
N LYS A 294 -1.88 -20.98 -40.84
CA LYS A 294 -1.76 -19.65 -41.46
C LYS A 294 -1.94 -18.52 -40.44
N MET A 295 -1.02 -17.56 -40.44
CA MET A 295 -1.23 -16.24 -39.85
C MET A 295 -2.32 -15.50 -40.64
N VAL A 296 -3.39 -15.09 -39.95
CA VAL A 296 -4.33 -14.09 -40.45
C VAL A 296 -3.86 -12.72 -39.97
N THR A 297 -3.51 -11.86 -40.92
CA THR A 297 -3.18 -10.46 -40.66
C THR A 297 -4.47 -9.68 -40.42
N VAL A 298 -4.68 -9.21 -39.18
CA VAL A 298 -5.78 -8.29 -38.87
C VAL A 298 -5.27 -6.87 -39.05
N THR A 299 -5.75 -6.20 -40.10
CA THR A 299 -5.53 -4.77 -40.34
C THR A 299 -6.49 -3.97 -39.45
N ILE A 300 -5.98 -3.28 -38.44
CA ILE A 300 -6.78 -2.38 -37.61
C ILE A 300 -6.77 -0.99 -38.26
N ARG A 301 -7.95 -0.50 -38.62
CA ARG A 301 -8.17 0.80 -39.25
C ARG A 301 -8.32 1.86 -38.16
N SER A 302 -7.28 2.65 -37.93
CA SER A 302 -7.34 3.84 -37.06
C SER A 302 -8.16 4.94 -37.74
N SER A 303 -9.16 5.47 -37.03
CA SER A 303 -9.88 6.69 -37.39
C SER A 303 -9.71 7.69 -36.26
N SER A 304 -8.81 8.66 -36.44
CA SER A 304 -8.70 9.85 -35.61
C SER A 304 -8.82 11.10 -36.49
N THR A 305 -9.93 11.80 -36.38
CA THR A 305 -10.07 13.18 -36.83
C THR A 305 -9.94 14.08 -35.61
N MET A 306 -8.77 14.69 -35.43
CA MET A 306 -8.60 15.83 -34.54
C MET A 306 -8.35 17.09 -35.37
N SER A 307 -9.19 18.08 -35.12
CA SER A 307 -9.18 19.39 -35.75
C SER A 307 -8.04 20.25 -35.20
N THR A 308 -7.31 20.85 -36.13
CA THR A 308 -6.26 21.85 -35.94
C THR A 308 -6.86 23.20 -35.56
N SER A 309 -6.35 23.85 -34.51
CA SER A 309 -6.46 25.31 -34.35
C SER A 309 -5.07 25.90 -34.08
N THR A 310 -4.61 26.63 -35.08
CA THR A 310 -3.43 27.51 -35.08
C THR A 310 -3.65 28.74 -34.20
N ALA A 311 -2.67 29.08 -33.37
CA ALA A 311 -2.50 30.41 -32.81
C ALA A 311 -1.02 30.81 -32.88
N THR A 312 -0.82 32.06 -33.28
CA THR A 312 0.34 32.63 -33.97
C THR A 312 1.48 32.99 -33.02
N GLU A 313 2.71 32.78 -33.48
CA GLU A 313 3.94 33.39 -32.96
C GLU A 313 3.95 34.90 -33.19
N ALA A 314 4.44 35.66 -32.21
CA ALA A 314 4.92 37.02 -32.42
C ALA A 314 6.31 37.18 -31.77
N THR A 315 7.28 37.48 -32.63
CA THR A 315 8.69 37.74 -32.36
C THR A 315 8.91 39.21 -31.98
N SER A 316 9.84 39.53 -31.08
CA SER A 316 10.73 40.70 -31.25
C SER A 316 11.96 40.69 -30.32
N SER A 317 13.13 40.59 -30.98
CA SER A 317 14.46 41.20 -30.82
C SER A 317 15.22 41.36 -29.46
N PRO A 318 16.56 41.17 -29.46
CA PRO A 318 17.46 41.42 -28.32
C PRO A 318 18.42 42.63 -28.49
N LEU A 319 18.70 43.38 -27.41
CA LEU A 319 19.87 44.26 -27.20
C LEU A 319 19.89 44.61 -25.69
N ALA A 320 20.98 44.71 -24.92
CA ALA A 320 22.40 44.47 -25.08
C ALA A 320 23.02 44.34 -23.67
N GLN A 321 24.21 43.75 -23.58
CA GLN A 321 25.03 43.63 -22.37
C GLN A 321 25.48 45.00 -21.83
N ASP A 322 25.53 45.16 -20.49
CA ASP A 322 26.75 45.67 -19.86
C ASP A 322 26.88 45.18 -18.40
N THR A 323 28.16 45.06 -18.02
CA THR A 323 28.81 44.55 -16.83
C THR A 323 28.61 45.40 -15.56
N LYS A 324 28.42 44.76 -14.39
CA LYS A 324 29.29 44.85 -13.20
C LYS A 324 28.71 44.20 -11.93
N ASN A 325 29.66 43.89 -11.07
CA ASN A 325 29.71 43.01 -9.92
C ASN A 325 28.99 43.51 -8.64
N SER A 326 28.62 42.54 -7.79
CA SER A 326 28.40 42.59 -6.33
C SER A 326 27.38 43.57 -5.72
N GLY A 327 26.37 42.99 -5.06
CA GLY A 327 25.56 43.67 -4.05
C GLY A 327 24.32 42.86 -3.67
N SER A 328 24.29 42.35 -2.45
CA SER A 328 23.12 41.80 -1.76
C SER A 328 21.84 42.55 -2.08
N ASN A 329 20.76 41.85 -2.46
CA ASN A 329 19.43 42.45 -2.31
C ASN A 329 18.30 41.43 -2.12
N SER A 330 17.77 41.50 -0.90
CA SER A 330 16.40 41.19 -0.53
C SER A 330 15.43 41.74 -1.57
N SER A 331 14.73 40.87 -2.29
CA SER A 331 13.60 41.26 -3.13
C SER A 331 12.32 40.96 -2.37
N ALA A 332 11.81 41.95 -1.64
CA ALA A 332 10.48 41.91 -1.06
C ALA A 332 9.45 41.91 -2.20
N SER A 333 8.78 40.78 -2.39
CA SER A 333 7.66 40.61 -3.31
C SER A 333 6.38 41.16 -2.68
N SER A 334 5.75 42.13 -3.34
CA SER A 334 4.56 42.88 -2.90
C SER A 334 3.24 42.09 -3.02
N GLY A 335 3.22 40.82 -2.59
CA GLY A 335 2.00 40.02 -2.49
C GLY A 335 1.22 40.30 -1.21
N ALA A 336 -0.11 40.07 -1.23
CA ALA A 336 -0.96 40.16 -0.05
C ALA A 336 -0.36 39.38 1.14
N PRO A 337 -0.56 39.85 2.39
CA PRO A 337 0.03 39.21 3.55
C PRO A 337 -0.42 37.74 3.67
N VAL A 338 0.55 36.87 3.93
CA VAL A 338 0.36 35.42 4.04
C VAL A 338 -0.38 35.09 5.32
N ALA A 339 -1.53 34.42 5.21
CA ALA A 339 -2.32 34.01 6.36
C ALA A 339 -1.51 33.11 7.30
N LYS A 340 -1.80 33.18 8.61
CA LYS A 340 -1.20 32.31 9.63
C LYS A 340 -1.31 30.84 9.18
N TRP A 341 -0.26 30.07 9.41
CA TRP A 341 -0.02 28.68 8.98
C TRP A 341 0.27 28.48 7.49
N ASN A 342 0.47 29.53 6.69
CA ASN A 342 0.83 29.40 5.28
C ASN A 342 2.32 29.68 5.02
N ARG A 343 2.83 29.17 3.90
CA ARG A 343 4.24 29.31 3.50
C ARG A 343 4.56 30.75 3.16
N CYS A 344 5.59 31.29 3.79
CA CYS A 344 6.10 32.65 3.60
C CYS A 344 7.58 32.67 3.18
N GLY A 345 8.21 31.52 2.94
CA GLY A 345 9.61 31.48 2.54
C GLY A 345 10.16 30.09 2.21
N GLY A 346 11.46 30.07 1.96
CA GLY A 346 12.25 28.91 1.54
C GLY A 346 12.83 29.04 0.13
N ILE A 347 13.88 28.26 -0.16
CA ILE A 347 14.54 28.22 -1.48
C ILE A 347 13.50 27.96 -2.57
N GLY A 348 13.48 28.82 -3.59
CA GLY A 348 12.57 28.76 -4.73
C GLY A 348 11.16 29.32 -4.47
N TYR A 349 10.87 29.83 -3.28
CA TYR A 349 9.59 30.48 -3.00
C TYR A 349 9.52 31.87 -3.64
N THR A 350 8.46 32.14 -4.42
CA THR A 350 8.24 33.40 -5.14
C THR A 350 7.05 34.21 -4.60
N GLY A 351 6.37 33.72 -3.57
CA GLY A 351 5.21 34.39 -2.95
C GLY A 351 5.59 35.48 -1.95
N SER A 352 4.59 36.01 -1.25
CA SER A 352 4.80 37.07 -0.25
C SER A 352 5.56 36.52 0.97
N THR A 353 6.56 37.25 1.44
CA THR A 353 7.33 36.89 2.64
C THR A 353 6.79 37.56 3.91
N THR A 354 5.72 38.33 3.77
CA THR A 354 5.11 39.11 4.86
C THR A 354 3.88 38.39 5.36
N CYS A 355 3.82 38.09 6.65
CA CYS A 355 2.67 37.44 7.27
C CYS A 355 1.56 38.45 7.61
N VAL A 356 0.33 37.94 7.80
CA VAL A 356 -0.76 38.72 8.41
C VAL A 356 -0.37 39.24 9.79
N GLU A 357 -1.02 40.32 10.21
CA GLU A 357 -0.78 40.93 11.52
C GLU A 357 -0.91 39.89 12.65
N GLY A 358 0.04 39.91 13.58
CA GLY A 358 0.11 38.95 14.69
C GLY A 358 0.76 37.60 14.36
N ALA A 359 1.25 37.40 13.13
CA ALA A 359 2.05 36.24 12.75
C ALA A 359 3.45 36.63 12.24
N THR A 360 4.44 35.76 12.45
CA THR A 360 5.83 35.97 12.00
C THR A 360 6.24 34.85 11.04
N CYS A 361 7.01 35.18 10.00
CA CYS A 361 7.54 34.17 9.08
C CYS A 361 8.67 33.39 9.77
N VAL A 362 8.40 32.16 10.20
CA VAL A 362 9.34 31.29 10.90
C VAL A 362 9.96 30.30 9.92
N VAL A 363 11.29 30.21 9.91
CA VAL A 363 12.03 29.27 9.07
C VAL A 363 11.99 27.88 9.70
N HIS A 364 11.51 26.88 8.97
CA HIS A 364 11.52 25.48 9.41
C HIS A 364 12.71 24.71 8.80
N ASN A 365 13.01 24.96 7.53
CA ASN A 365 14.19 24.42 6.86
C ASN A 365 14.55 25.30 5.65
N ALA A 366 15.64 24.95 4.96
CA ALA A 366 16.14 25.71 3.81
C ALA A 366 15.09 25.90 2.69
N HIS A 367 14.15 24.96 2.54
CA HIS A 367 13.14 25.00 1.49
C HIS A 367 11.77 25.51 1.99
N TYR A 368 11.57 25.73 3.29
CA TYR A 368 10.25 26.06 3.82
C TYR A 368 10.29 26.99 5.04
N SER A 369 9.50 28.06 4.98
CA SER A 369 9.18 28.96 6.10
C SER A 369 7.68 29.19 6.17
N GLN A 370 7.10 29.31 7.36
CA GLN A 370 5.66 29.39 7.60
C GLN A 370 5.30 30.57 8.51
N CYS A 371 4.17 31.22 8.26
CA CYS A 371 3.63 32.23 9.18
C CYS A 371 3.09 31.58 10.45
N LEU A 372 3.62 31.92 11.62
CA LEU A 372 3.18 31.39 12.93
C LEU A 372 2.72 32.50 13.86
#